data_AF-U3B7X5-F1
#
_entry.id   AF-U3B7X5-F1
#
_cell.length_a   1.000
_cell.length_b   1.000
_cell.length_c   1.000
_cell.angle_alpha   90.00
_cell.angle_beta   90.00
_cell.angle_gamma   90.00
#
_symmetry.space_group_name_H-M   'P 1'
#
loop_
_entity.id
_entity.type
_entity.pdbx_description
1 polymer ?
#
loop_
_entity_poly.entity_id
_entity_poly.type
_entity_poly.pdbx_seq_one_letter_code
_entity_poly.pdbx_strand_id
1 'polypeptide(L)'
;MRTLFTSVFSALLLSGCVSSTTELNTTYYDYQLYSPQGKQLSVDNLPANILDADVVLVGEWHTHAGVHRFQTDLLQALSRTPKAITLSMEQFARPAQKVLNDYLNSRIGEQPLMSEGDAWPNYESDYRPLVEFAKANDMDVLAANAPKPMVRCIGREGLTYLDKLSAERRQQVASEINTGPSAYKDKFMASMHHGKPEQTERQYAAQVTWDETMAESIVNYLKDNPETQILHIAGKFHIEDGLGTKASILRRNPTLKVVVITPVTKPTQAKADYQLAVLEPPVRFVQRDNRLKAIHALTQRNDDLICE
;
A
#
# COMPACT_ATOMS: atom_id res chain seq x y z
N MET A 1 -82.06 -10.29 -25.11
CA MET A 1 -81.00 -9.31 -24.76
C MET A 1 -80.07 -9.94 -23.72
N ARG A 2 -78.89 -10.39 -24.13
CA ARG A 2 -77.80 -10.81 -23.23
C ARG A 2 -76.57 -10.03 -23.66
N THR A 3 -76.17 -9.05 -22.86
CA THR A 3 -74.99 -8.21 -23.07
C THR A 3 -73.76 -8.95 -22.53
N LEU A 4 -72.81 -9.28 -23.41
CA LEU A 4 -71.47 -9.75 -23.03
C LEU A 4 -70.58 -8.53 -22.75
N PHE A 5 -69.98 -8.49 -21.55
CA PHE A 5 -68.88 -7.57 -21.24
C PHE A 5 -67.55 -8.30 -21.44
N THR A 6 -66.82 -7.94 -22.50
CA THR A 6 -65.41 -8.28 -22.69
C THR A 6 -64.54 -7.32 -21.87
N SER A 7 -63.85 -7.83 -20.85
CA SER A 7 -62.82 -7.07 -20.12
C SER A 7 -61.46 -7.26 -20.80
N VAL A 8 -60.88 -6.15 -21.24
CA VAL A 8 -59.51 -6.08 -21.78
C VAL A 8 -58.54 -5.90 -20.62
N PHE A 9 -57.63 -6.85 -20.43
CA PHE A 9 -56.54 -6.77 -19.44
C PHE A 9 -55.34 -6.08 -20.09
N SER A 10 -55.10 -4.82 -19.74
CA SER A 10 -53.87 -4.10 -20.11
C SER A 10 -52.76 -4.46 -19.13
N ALA A 11 -51.73 -5.16 -19.61
CA ALA A 11 -50.50 -5.43 -18.87
C ALA A 11 -49.59 -4.18 -18.90
N LEU A 12 -49.48 -3.49 -17.77
CA LEU A 12 -48.52 -2.41 -17.54
C LEU A 12 -47.16 -3.02 -17.20
N LEU A 13 -46.18 -2.89 -18.11
CA LEU A 13 -44.78 -3.19 -17.87
C LEU A 13 -44.16 -2.09 -16.99
N LEU A 14 -44.02 -2.36 -15.70
CA LEU A 14 -43.26 -1.52 -14.77
C LEU A 14 -41.76 -1.74 -15.02
N SER A 15 -41.15 -0.83 -15.77
CA SER A 15 -39.69 -0.69 -15.81
C SER A 15 -39.24 -0.03 -14.51
N GLY A 16 -38.88 -0.84 -13.52
CA GLY A 16 -38.29 -0.36 -12.28
C GLY A 16 -36.88 0.16 -12.53
N CYS A 17 -36.71 1.49 -12.53
CA CYS A 17 -35.39 2.10 -12.39
C CYS A 17 -34.84 1.72 -11.01
N VAL A 18 -33.86 0.81 -10.98
CA VAL A 18 -33.06 0.56 -9.78
C VAL A 18 -32.16 1.78 -9.59
N SER A 19 -32.62 2.74 -8.80
CA SER A 19 -31.74 3.76 -8.23
C SER A 19 -30.80 3.04 -7.28
N SER A 20 -29.58 2.77 -7.72
CA SER A 20 -28.48 2.31 -6.87
C SER A 20 -28.21 3.41 -5.84
N THR A 21 -28.79 3.25 -4.66
CA THR A 21 -28.45 4.05 -3.49
C THR A 21 -26.97 3.81 -3.20
N THR A 22 -26.16 4.86 -3.29
CA THR A 22 -24.79 4.87 -2.79
C THR A 22 -24.84 4.45 -1.32
N GLU A 23 -24.53 3.19 -1.02
CA GLU A 23 -24.27 2.78 0.34
C GLU A 23 -23.01 3.55 0.80
N LEU A 24 -23.23 4.49 1.71
CA LEU A 24 -22.15 5.15 2.40
C LEU A 24 -21.45 4.08 3.24
N ASN A 25 -20.11 4.14 3.33
CA ASN A 25 -19.37 3.31 4.28
C ASN A 25 -19.92 3.60 5.69
N THR A 26 -20.54 2.60 6.32
CA THR A 26 -21.21 2.73 7.62
C THR A 26 -20.34 2.24 8.78
N THR A 27 -19.39 1.36 8.48
CA THR A 27 -18.45 0.77 9.44
C THR A 27 -17.01 0.97 8.99
N TYR A 28 -16.06 0.81 9.91
CA TYR A 28 -14.62 0.82 9.57
C TYR A 28 -14.18 -0.41 8.76
N TYR A 29 -15.07 -1.38 8.52
CA TYR A 29 -14.82 -2.54 7.64
C TYR A 29 -15.37 -2.34 6.22
N ASP A 30 -16.12 -1.25 5.99
CA ASP A 30 -16.71 -0.95 4.70
C ASP A 30 -15.69 -0.20 3.82
N TYR A 31 -15.76 -0.46 2.53
CA TYR A 31 -15.02 0.28 1.52
C TYR A 31 -15.82 0.36 0.22
N GLN A 32 -15.49 1.35 -0.61
CA GLN A 32 -15.99 1.44 -1.98
C GLN A 32 -14.86 1.89 -2.91
N LEU A 33 -14.60 1.10 -3.96
CA LEU A 33 -13.62 1.45 -5.00
C LEU A 33 -14.24 2.40 -6.03
N TYR A 34 -13.47 3.41 -6.45
CA TYR A 34 -13.82 4.37 -7.48
C TYR A 34 -12.72 4.43 -8.54
N SER A 35 -13.16 4.50 -9.80
CA SER A 35 -12.29 4.84 -10.94
C SER A 35 -11.75 6.29 -10.83
N PRO A 36 -10.71 6.64 -11.59
CA PRO A 36 -10.20 8.02 -11.67
C PRO A 36 -11.26 9.06 -12.09
N GLN A 37 -12.30 8.62 -12.82
CA GLN A 37 -13.44 9.45 -13.25
C GLN A 37 -14.54 9.56 -12.18
N GLY A 38 -14.40 8.91 -11.03
CA GLY A 38 -15.38 8.92 -9.94
C GLY A 38 -16.54 7.93 -10.12
N LYS A 39 -16.46 6.99 -11.08
CA LYS A 39 -17.41 5.88 -11.19
C LYS A 39 -17.11 4.81 -10.16
N GLN A 40 -18.14 4.33 -9.43
CA GLN A 40 -18.04 3.19 -8.52
C GLN A 40 -17.70 1.89 -9.27
N LEU A 41 -16.83 1.09 -8.66
CA LEU A 41 -16.38 -0.20 -9.16
C LEU A 41 -16.56 -1.26 -8.07
N SER A 42 -16.87 -2.48 -8.50
CA SER A 42 -16.81 -3.65 -7.62
C SER A 42 -15.43 -4.31 -7.74
N VAL A 43 -14.90 -4.82 -6.63
CA VAL A 43 -13.67 -5.62 -6.63
C VAL A 43 -13.84 -6.93 -7.42
N ASP A 44 -15.07 -7.43 -7.57
CA ASP A 44 -15.36 -8.61 -8.40
C ASP A 44 -15.43 -8.30 -9.90
N ASN A 45 -15.42 -7.02 -10.29
CA ASN A 45 -15.47 -6.58 -11.68
C ASN A 45 -14.44 -5.47 -11.92
N LEU A 46 -13.17 -5.85 -11.87
CA LEU A 46 -12.05 -4.94 -12.06
C LEU A 46 -11.92 -4.56 -13.54
N PRO A 47 -11.63 -3.28 -13.85
CA PRO A 47 -11.40 -2.85 -15.21
C PRO A 47 -10.07 -3.41 -15.75
N ALA A 48 -10.00 -3.55 -17.08
CA ALA A 48 -8.84 -4.11 -17.78
C ALA A 48 -7.51 -3.44 -17.41
N ASN A 49 -7.49 -2.13 -17.13
CA ASN A 49 -6.27 -1.46 -16.74
C ASN A 49 -5.70 -1.93 -15.39
N ILE A 50 -6.53 -2.46 -14.47
CA ILE A 50 -6.05 -3.08 -13.22
C ILE A 50 -5.59 -4.52 -13.53
N LEU A 51 -6.37 -5.27 -14.30
CA LEU A 51 -6.08 -6.67 -14.65
C LEU A 51 -4.79 -6.80 -15.48
N ASP A 52 -4.56 -5.87 -16.41
CA ASP A 52 -3.43 -5.87 -17.35
C ASP A 52 -2.19 -5.13 -16.81
N ALA A 53 -2.26 -4.60 -15.58
CA ALA A 53 -1.12 -3.90 -14.98
C ALA A 53 0.03 -4.87 -14.68
N ASP A 54 1.26 -4.35 -14.69
CA ASP A 54 2.43 -5.10 -14.19
C ASP A 54 2.55 -4.94 -12.68
N VAL A 55 2.19 -3.75 -12.18
CA VAL A 55 2.19 -3.44 -10.74
C VAL A 55 0.91 -2.68 -10.36
N VAL A 56 0.22 -3.17 -9.34
CA VAL A 56 -0.88 -2.46 -8.67
C VAL A 56 -0.38 -2.03 -7.29
N LEU A 57 -0.29 -0.73 -7.06
CA LEU A 57 0.11 -0.14 -5.79
C LEU A 57 -1.13 0.27 -4.99
N VAL A 58 -1.24 -0.21 -3.76
CA VAL A 58 -2.35 0.14 -2.86
C VAL A 58 -1.79 0.88 -1.65
N GLY A 59 -2.16 2.16 -1.55
CA GLY A 59 -1.86 2.99 -0.39
C GLY A 59 -2.70 2.56 0.81
N GLU A 60 -2.18 2.73 2.03
CA GLU A 60 -2.93 2.42 3.25
C GLU A 60 -2.80 3.46 4.35
N TRP A 61 -3.83 3.53 5.18
CA TRP A 61 -3.67 3.92 6.57
C TRP A 61 -3.45 2.63 7.36
N HIS A 62 -2.24 2.43 7.90
CA HIS A 62 -1.73 1.16 8.42
C HIS A 62 -2.57 0.42 9.47
N THR A 63 -3.62 1.02 10.01
CA THR A 63 -4.49 0.40 11.04
C THR A 63 -5.97 0.52 10.67
N HIS A 64 -6.28 0.74 9.40
CA HIS A 64 -7.66 0.93 8.94
C HIS A 64 -8.22 -0.38 8.40
N ALA A 65 -9.07 -1.05 9.17
CA ALA A 65 -9.61 -2.38 8.87
C ALA A 65 -10.21 -2.51 7.45
N GLY A 66 -10.99 -1.52 7.00
CA GLY A 66 -11.61 -1.53 5.67
C GLY A 66 -10.61 -1.45 4.51
N VAL A 67 -9.44 -0.84 4.74
CA VAL A 67 -8.36 -0.84 3.74
C VAL A 67 -7.70 -2.21 3.67
N HIS A 68 -7.41 -2.83 4.82
CA HIS A 68 -6.82 -4.18 4.87
C HIS A 68 -7.77 -5.25 4.33
N ARG A 69 -9.06 -5.11 4.59
CA ARG A 69 -10.09 -5.94 3.97
C ARG A 69 -10.07 -5.78 2.44
N PHE A 70 -10.09 -4.55 1.93
CA PHE A 70 -10.00 -4.29 0.49
C PHE A 70 -8.73 -4.89 -0.14
N GLN A 71 -7.57 -4.74 0.49
CA GLN A 71 -6.32 -5.33 -0.01
C GLN A 71 -6.45 -6.86 -0.17
N THR A 72 -7.07 -7.51 0.81
CA THR A 72 -7.30 -8.96 0.79
C THR A 72 -8.30 -9.36 -0.30
N ASP A 73 -9.41 -8.62 -0.42
CA ASP A 73 -10.43 -8.86 -1.45
C ASP A 73 -9.87 -8.62 -2.86
N LEU A 74 -9.01 -7.60 -3.03
CA LEU A 74 -8.33 -7.31 -4.29
C LEU A 74 -7.35 -8.42 -4.67
N LEU A 75 -6.53 -8.88 -3.73
CA LEU A 75 -5.60 -10.00 -3.97
C LEU A 75 -6.37 -11.25 -4.42
N GLN A 76 -7.48 -11.57 -3.76
CA GLN A 76 -8.38 -12.66 -4.16
C GLN A 76 -9.01 -12.47 -5.54
N ALA A 77 -9.41 -11.24 -5.90
CA ALA A 77 -9.99 -10.98 -7.20
C ALA A 77 -8.95 -11.13 -8.33
N LEU A 78 -7.73 -10.61 -8.12
CA LEU A 78 -6.63 -10.72 -9.07
C LEU A 78 -6.18 -12.17 -9.27
N SER A 79 -6.17 -12.99 -8.20
CA SER A 79 -5.77 -14.39 -8.29
C SER A 79 -6.73 -15.30 -9.06
N ARG A 80 -7.95 -14.82 -9.36
CA ARG A 80 -8.91 -15.55 -10.21
C ARG A 80 -8.59 -15.40 -11.69
N THR A 81 -7.66 -14.53 -12.05
CA THR A 81 -7.21 -14.33 -13.43
C THR A 81 -6.13 -15.35 -13.80
N PRO A 82 -5.90 -15.62 -15.10
CA PRO A 82 -4.81 -16.51 -15.52
C PRO A 82 -3.40 -15.96 -15.23
N LYS A 83 -3.25 -14.68 -14.90
CA LYS A 83 -1.94 -14.06 -14.64
C LYS A 83 -1.47 -14.43 -13.24
N ALA A 84 -0.23 -14.91 -13.12
CA ALA A 84 0.35 -15.18 -11.81
C ALA A 84 0.46 -13.89 -10.99
N ILE A 85 0.15 -13.96 -9.70
CA ILE A 85 0.17 -12.80 -8.80
C ILE A 85 1.20 -13.02 -7.69
N THR A 86 2.00 -11.99 -7.42
CA THR A 86 2.90 -11.92 -6.27
C THR A 86 2.46 -10.78 -5.36
N LEU A 87 2.40 -11.05 -4.06
CA LEU A 87 2.17 -10.03 -3.04
C LEU A 87 3.51 -9.38 -2.68
N SER A 88 3.58 -8.06 -2.63
CA SER A 88 4.76 -7.31 -2.21
C SER A 88 4.40 -6.40 -1.05
N MET A 89 5.19 -6.41 0.02
CA MET A 89 4.81 -5.77 1.28
C MET A 89 5.88 -4.80 1.79
N GLU A 90 5.47 -3.58 2.15
CA GLU A 90 6.28 -2.66 2.95
C GLU A 90 6.64 -3.25 4.33
N GLN A 91 5.76 -4.11 4.85
CA GLN A 91 5.81 -4.60 6.22
C GLN A 91 7.02 -5.49 6.49
N PHE A 92 7.53 -6.17 5.46
CA PHE A 92 8.71 -7.02 5.56
C PHE A 92 9.90 -6.39 4.84
N ALA A 93 11.03 -6.28 5.54
CA ALA A 93 12.27 -5.79 4.96
C ALA A 93 13.03 -6.92 4.23
N ARG A 94 13.84 -6.60 3.22
CA ARG A 94 14.60 -7.57 2.41
C ARG A 94 15.27 -8.71 3.21
N PRO A 95 15.93 -8.46 4.38
CA PRO A 95 16.55 -9.55 5.16
C PRO A 95 15.56 -10.61 5.67
N ALA A 96 14.28 -10.26 5.82
CA ALA A 96 13.23 -11.18 6.27
C ALA A 96 12.79 -12.16 5.17
N GLN A 97 13.22 -11.99 3.91
CA GLN A 97 12.74 -12.81 2.79
C GLN A 97 12.91 -14.31 3.03
N LYS A 98 14.03 -14.74 3.64
CA LYS A 98 14.24 -16.16 3.92
C LYS A 98 13.22 -16.70 4.93
N VAL A 99 13.01 -15.98 6.03
CA VAL A 99 12.06 -16.38 7.10
C VAL A 99 10.63 -16.40 6.52
N LEU A 100 10.29 -15.38 5.74
CA LEU A 100 9.01 -15.31 5.04
C LEU A 100 8.81 -16.51 4.10
N ASN A 101 9.80 -16.85 3.28
CA ASN A 101 9.75 -18.02 2.42
C ASN A 101 9.61 -19.32 3.22
N ASP A 102 10.33 -19.48 4.32
CA ASP A 102 10.22 -20.66 5.18
C ASP A 102 8.81 -20.77 5.80
N TYR A 103 8.17 -19.64 6.12
CA TYR A 103 6.79 -19.61 6.59
C TYR A 103 5.78 -20.00 5.51
N LEU A 104 5.90 -19.43 4.31
CA LEU A 104 5.05 -19.74 3.16
C LEU A 104 5.15 -21.23 2.80
N ASN A 105 6.36 -21.79 2.84
CA ASN A 105 6.61 -23.21 2.59
C ASN A 105 6.30 -24.13 3.79
N SER A 106 5.62 -23.62 4.83
CA SER A 106 5.24 -24.37 6.04
C SER A 106 6.40 -25.06 6.78
N ARG A 107 7.62 -24.53 6.68
CA ARG A 107 8.80 -25.02 7.42
C ARG A 107 8.86 -24.45 8.85
N ILE A 108 8.26 -23.28 9.06
CA ILE A 108 8.11 -22.63 10.36
C ILE A 108 6.64 -22.22 10.59
N GLY A 109 6.28 -22.03 11.85
CA GLY A 109 4.97 -21.49 12.24
C GLY A 109 4.91 -19.96 12.20
N GLU A 110 3.73 -19.41 12.49
CA GLU A 110 3.49 -17.95 12.47
C GLU A 110 4.31 -17.23 13.55
N GLN A 111 4.44 -17.84 14.73
CA GLN A 111 5.18 -17.23 15.82
C GLN A 111 6.66 -16.99 15.46
N PRO A 112 7.42 -17.95 14.89
CA PRO A 112 8.73 -17.69 14.30
C PRO A 112 8.75 -16.63 13.18
N LEU A 113 7.77 -16.62 12.27
CA LEU A 113 7.67 -15.56 11.26
C LEU A 113 7.63 -14.18 11.93
N MET A 114 6.78 -14.03 12.94
CA MET A 114 6.58 -12.75 13.62
C MET A 114 7.85 -12.29 14.34
N SER A 115 8.53 -13.18 15.05
CA SER A 115 9.74 -12.84 15.80
C SER A 115 10.98 -12.69 14.93
N GLU A 116 11.24 -13.63 14.02
CA GLU A 116 12.47 -13.67 13.21
C GLU A 116 12.36 -12.85 11.92
N GLY A 117 11.15 -12.65 11.42
CA GLY A 117 10.85 -11.79 10.27
C GLY A 117 10.63 -10.32 10.63
N ASP A 118 10.74 -9.94 11.90
CA ASP A 118 10.44 -8.60 12.43
C ASP A 118 9.07 -8.08 11.96
N ALA A 119 8.04 -8.94 12.07
CA ALA A 119 6.70 -8.57 11.65
C ALA A 119 6.18 -7.40 12.49
N TRP A 120 5.35 -6.56 11.88
CA TRP A 120 4.84 -5.38 12.56
C TRP A 120 3.93 -5.77 13.73
N PRO A 121 3.83 -4.95 14.79
CA PRO A 121 3.02 -5.27 15.96
C PRO A 121 1.54 -5.54 15.67
N ASN A 122 1.01 -5.02 14.56
CA ASN A 122 -0.36 -5.20 14.09
C ASN A 122 -0.50 -6.32 13.02
N TYR A 123 0.53 -7.14 12.82
CA TYR A 123 0.53 -8.21 11.80
C TYR A 123 -0.70 -9.10 11.85
N GLU A 124 -1.02 -9.61 13.04
CA GLU A 124 -2.09 -10.58 13.24
C GLU A 124 -3.49 -10.07 12.83
N SER A 125 -3.74 -8.77 13.01
CA SER A 125 -5.03 -8.16 12.68
C SER A 125 -5.08 -7.65 11.25
N ASP A 126 -3.99 -7.06 10.77
CA ASP A 126 -4.03 -6.21 9.58
C ASP A 126 -3.41 -6.88 8.35
N TYR A 127 -2.44 -7.79 8.55
CA TYR A 127 -1.63 -8.35 7.45
C TYR A 127 -1.67 -9.88 7.33
N ARG A 128 -2.00 -10.60 8.41
CA ARG A 128 -2.21 -12.06 8.39
C ARG A 128 -3.14 -12.51 7.27
N PRO A 129 -4.31 -11.89 7.02
CA PRO A 129 -5.21 -12.35 5.95
C PRO A 129 -4.55 -12.39 4.56
N LEU A 130 -3.67 -11.42 4.27
CA LEU A 130 -2.94 -11.35 3.00
C LEU A 130 -1.89 -12.45 2.90
N VAL A 131 -1.08 -12.64 3.95
CA VAL A 131 -0.01 -13.65 3.96
C VAL A 131 -0.58 -15.06 3.97
N GLU A 132 -1.65 -15.31 4.73
CA GLU A 132 -2.33 -16.60 4.76
C GLU A 132 -3.02 -16.92 3.44
N PHE A 133 -3.62 -15.92 2.78
CA PHE A 133 -4.18 -16.11 1.45
C PHE A 133 -3.08 -16.45 0.44
N ALA A 134 -1.96 -15.72 0.45
CA ALA A 134 -0.82 -16.01 -0.42
C ALA A 134 -0.28 -17.44 -0.17
N LYS A 135 -0.07 -17.80 1.09
CA LYS A 135 0.38 -19.14 1.50
C LYS A 135 -0.56 -20.25 1.05
N ALA A 136 -1.87 -20.07 1.21
CA ALA A 136 -2.86 -21.07 0.84
C ALA A 136 -2.99 -21.29 -0.68
N ASN A 137 -2.46 -20.37 -1.50
CA ASN A 137 -2.50 -20.42 -2.96
C ASN A 137 -1.11 -20.53 -3.59
N ASP A 138 -0.09 -20.96 -2.82
CA ASP A 138 1.29 -21.10 -3.27
C ASP A 138 1.83 -19.82 -3.96
N MET A 139 1.42 -18.64 -3.49
CA MET A 139 1.84 -17.35 -4.02
C MET A 139 3.10 -16.86 -3.30
N ASP A 140 3.99 -16.26 -4.07
CA ASP A 140 5.15 -15.56 -3.52
C ASP A 140 4.73 -14.31 -2.74
N VAL A 141 5.41 -14.08 -1.62
CA VAL A 141 5.36 -12.81 -0.88
C VAL A 141 6.75 -12.19 -0.84
N LEU A 142 6.87 -11.00 -1.42
CA LEU A 142 8.12 -10.24 -1.51
C LEU A 142 8.26 -9.30 -0.30
N ALA A 143 9.32 -9.50 0.46
CA ALA A 143 9.79 -8.59 1.51
C ALA A 143 10.50 -7.39 0.86
N ALA A 144 9.74 -6.37 0.51
CA ALA A 144 10.19 -5.33 -0.42
C ALA A 144 11.06 -4.24 0.24
N ASN A 145 10.93 -4.05 1.55
CA ASN A 145 11.33 -2.81 2.19
C ASN A 145 12.79 -2.75 2.67
N ALA A 146 13.26 -1.55 2.98
CA ALA A 146 14.54 -1.34 3.65
C ALA A 146 14.46 -1.66 5.16
N PRO A 147 15.52 -2.18 5.78
CA PRO A 147 15.58 -2.38 7.23
C PRO A 147 15.39 -1.07 8.00
N LYS A 148 14.43 -1.05 8.94
CA LYS A 148 14.13 0.12 9.78
C LYS A 148 15.37 0.71 10.48
N PRO A 149 16.31 -0.08 11.04
CA PRO A 149 17.52 0.47 11.66
C PRO A 149 18.37 1.29 10.69
N MET A 150 18.53 0.82 9.45
CA MET A 150 19.32 1.52 8.43
C MET A 150 18.66 2.84 8.03
N VAL A 151 17.35 2.83 7.79
CA VAL A 151 16.61 4.05 7.43
C VAL A 151 16.61 5.08 8.56
N ARG A 152 16.56 4.64 9.82
CA ARG A 152 16.74 5.51 10.99
C ARG A 152 18.14 6.13 11.01
N CYS A 153 19.19 5.37 10.71
CA CYS A 153 20.54 5.90 10.63
C CYS A 153 20.71 6.90 9.49
N ILE A 154 20.09 6.67 8.33
CA ILE A 154 20.03 7.68 7.26
C ILE A 154 19.31 8.95 7.73
N GLY A 155 18.21 8.81 8.48
CA GLY A 155 17.51 9.95 9.06
C GLY A 155 18.33 10.73 10.10
N ARG A 156 19.29 10.07 10.76
CA ARG A 156 20.20 10.68 11.75
C ARG A 156 21.44 11.29 11.11
N GLU A 157 22.10 10.59 10.19
CA GLU A 157 23.43 10.91 9.67
C GLU A 157 23.43 11.39 8.21
N GLY A 158 22.34 11.15 7.47
CA GLY A 158 22.27 11.36 6.02
C GLY A 158 22.73 10.13 5.23
N LEU A 159 22.77 10.27 3.90
CA LEU A 159 23.10 9.16 2.99
C LEU A 159 24.55 8.67 3.09
N THR A 160 25.47 9.49 3.63
CA THR A 160 26.87 9.11 3.88
C THR A 160 27.00 7.96 4.88
N TYR A 161 25.95 7.66 5.66
CA TYR A 161 25.85 6.44 6.44
C TYR A 161 26.09 5.17 5.59
N LEU A 162 25.61 5.17 4.34
CA LEU A 162 25.70 4.00 3.46
C LEU A 162 27.14 3.69 3.05
N ASP A 163 28.03 4.67 3.06
CA ASP A 163 29.44 4.50 2.69
C ASP A 163 30.23 3.72 3.75
N LYS A 164 29.69 3.60 4.96
CA LYS A 164 30.29 2.87 6.08
C LYS A 164 29.91 1.39 6.10
N LEU A 165 28.90 1.00 5.33
CA LEU A 165 28.32 -0.34 5.41
C LEU A 165 29.18 -1.37 4.69
N SER A 166 29.16 -2.61 5.20
CA SER A 166 29.63 -3.76 4.43
C SER A 166 28.79 -3.93 3.15
N ALA A 167 29.37 -4.60 2.15
CA ALA A 167 28.67 -4.88 0.89
C ALA A 167 27.35 -5.63 1.12
N GLU A 168 27.33 -6.58 2.06
CA GLU A 168 26.13 -7.35 2.44
C GLU A 168 25.03 -6.44 2.99
N ARG A 169 25.34 -5.58 3.96
CA ARG A 169 24.37 -4.63 4.52
C ARG A 169 23.92 -3.62 3.47
N ARG A 170 24.83 -3.15 2.61
CA ARG A 170 24.52 -2.19 1.55
C ARG A 170 23.50 -2.72 0.54
N GLN A 171 23.47 -4.02 0.27
CA GLN A 171 22.50 -4.66 -0.63
C GLN A 171 21.07 -4.72 -0.05
N GLN A 172 20.92 -4.52 1.27
CA GLN A 172 19.61 -4.50 1.94
C GLN A 172 18.80 -3.21 1.67
N VAL A 173 19.41 -2.23 1.00
CA VAL A 173 18.77 -0.98 0.57
C VAL A 173 19.06 -0.73 -0.91
N ALA A 174 18.25 0.11 -1.56
CA ALA A 174 18.36 0.43 -2.98
C ALA A 174 19.79 0.79 -3.41
N SER A 175 20.24 0.33 -4.57
CA SER A 175 21.56 0.68 -5.11
C SER A 175 21.68 2.17 -5.39
N GLU A 176 20.57 2.82 -5.73
CA GLU A 176 20.47 4.27 -5.96
C GLU A 176 19.33 4.86 -5.14
N ILE A 177 19.58 5.99 -4.48
CA ILE A 177 18.59 6.74 -3.71
C ILE A 177 18.54 8.17 -4.23
N ASN A 178 17.46 8.54 -4.93
CA ASN A 178 17.34 9.84 -5.57
C ASN A 178 16.60 10.86 -4.68
N THR A 179 17.35 11.68 -3.94
CA THR A 179 16.81 12.76 -3.10
C THR A 179 16.73 14.12 -3.80
N GLY A 180 16.78 14.12 -5.14
CA GLY A 180 16.75 15.33 -5.96
C GLY A 180 15.42 16.09 -5.88
N PRO A 181 15.37 17.30 -6.45
CA PRO A 181 14.13 18.08 -6.54
C PRO A 181 13.01 17.30 -7.25
N SER A 182 11.83 17.27 -6.66
CA SER A 182 10.65 16.59 -7.20
C SER A 182 9.38 17.12 -6.53
N ALA A 183 8.22 16.94 -7.18
CA ALA A 183 6.93 17.23 -6.55
C ALA A 183 6.72 16.40 -5.26
N TYR A 184 7.33 15.22 -5.17
CA TYR A 184 7.32 14.41 -3.95
C TYR A 184 8.11 15.08 -2.82
N LYS A 185 9.29 15.64 -3.13
CA LYS A 185 10.08 16.41 -2.17
C LYS A 185 9.30 17.62 -1.66
N ASP A 186 8.72 18.39 -2.57
CA ASP A 186 7.94 19.58 -2.21
C ASP A 186 6.76 19.22 -1.29
N LYS A 187 6.04 18.15 -1.63
CA LYS A 187 4.95 17.61 -0.82
C LYS A 187 5.42 17.15 0.57
N PHE A 188 6.55 16.45 0.64
CA PHE A 188 7.15 16.03 1.91
C PHE A 188 7.54 17.24 2.77
N MET A 189 8.27 18.20 2.21
CA MET A 189 8.71 19.40 2.92
C MET A 189 7.53 20.22 3.42
N ALA A 190 6.46 20.34 2.64
CA ALA A 190 5.24 21.03 3.04
C ALA A 190 4.51 20.35 4.22
N SER A 191 4.61 19.02 4.34
CA SER A 191 4.04 18.26 5.47
C SER A 191 4.84 18.43 6.77
N MET A 192 6.11 18.84 6.66
CA MET A 192 7.01 19.03 7.78
C MET A 192 6.84 20.43 8.35
N HIS A 193 5.87 20.60 9.24
CA HIS A 193 5.54 21.92 9.80
C HIS A 193 6.55 22.45 10.83
N HIS A 194 7.48 21.62 11.33
CA HIS A 194 8.44 21.97 12.37
C HIS A 194 9.75 21.18 12.21
N GLY A 195 10.90 21.85 12.06
CA GLY A 195 12.21 21.21 11.97
C GLY A 195 13.30 22.16 11.48
N LYS A 196 14.57 21.86 11.77
CA LYS A 196 15.70 22.54 11.11
C LYS A 196 15.78 22.03 9.66
N PRO A 197 16.05 22.88 8.65
CA PRO A 197 16.06 22.46 7.25
C PRO A 197 16.91 21.20 6.97
N GLU A 198 18.10 21.13 7.55
CA GLU A 198 18.99 19.98 7.41
C GLU A 198 18.40 18.68 7.98
N GLN A 199 17.70 18.75 9.12
CA GLN A 199 17.03 17.59 9.70
C GLN A 199 15.90 17.11 8.79
N THR A 200 15.13 18.03 8.22
CA THR A 200 14.04 17.71 7.30
C THR A 200 14.59 17.06 6.02
N GLU A 201 15.74 17.50 5.52
CA GLU A 201 16.44 16.86 4.38
C GLU A 201 16.88 15.42 4.70
N ARG A 202 17.42 15.15 5.89
CA ARG A 202 17.77 13.77 6.30
C ARG A 202 16.53 12.90 6.46
N GLN A 203 15.45 13.45 7.00
CA GLN A 203 14.16 12.74 7.11
C GLN A 203 13.58 12.44 5.72
N TYR A 204 13.71 13.35 4.76
CA TYR A 204 13.33 13.09 3.38
C TYR A 204 14.21 11.99 2.75
N ALA A 205 15.53 12.02 2.98
CA ALA A 205 16.42 10.95 2.52
C ALA A 205 16.01 9.57 3.09
N ALA A 206 15.61 9.52 4.36
CA ALA A 206 15.08 8.31 4.97
C ALA A 206 13.77 7.85 4.31
N GLN A 207 12.81 8.76 4.10
CA GLN A 207 11.54 8.50 3.41
C GLN A 207 11.77 7.90 2.01
N VAL A 208 12.62 8.54 1.22
CA VAL A 208 12.94 8.11 -0.15
C VAL A 208 13.71 6.79 -0.15
N THR A 209 14.51 6.50 0.87
CA THR A 209 15.20 5.20 0.95
C THR A 209 14.22 4.03 1.01
N TRP A 210 13.10 4.17 1.74
CA TRP A 210 12.03 3.17 1.73
C TRP A 210 11.44 3.04 0.32
N ASP A 211 11.02 4.15 -0.31
CA ASP A 211 10.41 4.17 -1.65
C ASP A 211 11.32 3.52 -2.71
N GLU A 212 12.59 3.90 -2.73
CA GLU A 212 13.59 3.40 -3.67
C GLU A 212 13.87 1.91 -3.47
N THR A 213 13.89 1.45 -2.21
CA THR A 213 14.16 0.06 -1.88
C THR A 213 12.99 -0.82 -2.28
N MET A 214 11.75 -0.41 -1.97
CA MET A 214 10.54 -1.12 -2.39
C MET A 214 10.42 -1.19 -3.90
N ALA A 215 10.62 -0.06 -4.59
CA ALA A 215 10.58 0.01 -6.05
C ALA A 215 11.64 -0.89 -6.72
N GLU A 216 12.87 -0.88 -6.21
CA GLU A 216 13.93 -1.73 -6.74
C GLU A 216 13.66 -3.22 -6.48
N SER A 217 13.13 -3.59 -5.31
CA SER A 217 12.73 -4.97 -5.02
C SER A 217 11.68 -5.46 -6.03
N ILE A 218 10.68 -4.63 -6.32
CA ILE A 218 9.61 -4.92 -7.30
C ILE A 218 10.18 -5.08 -8.71
N VAL A 219 10.99 -4.13 -9.18
CA VAL A 219 11.53 -4.16 -10.55
C VAL A 219 12.49 -5.34 -10.74
N ASN A 220 13.32 -5.65 -9.76
CA ASN A 220 14.20 -6.82 -9.81
C ASN A 220 13.39 -8.12 -9.84
N TYR A 221 12.34 -8.22 -9.03
CA TYR A 221 11.47 -9.39 -9.04
C TYR A 221 10.81 -9.63 -10.40
N LEU A 222 10.27 -8.58 -11.03
CA LEU A 222 9.64 -8.66 -12.36
C LEU A 222 10.64 -9.01 -13.46
N LYS A 223 11.91 -8.64 -13.32
CA LYS A 223 12.96 -9.02 -14.27
C LYS A 223 13.13 -10.55 -14.32
N ASP A 224 13.06 -11.19 -13.16
CA ASP A 224 13.19 -12.64 -13.04
C ASP A 224 11.86 -13.37 -13.22
N ASN A 225 10.72 -12.67 -13.11
CA ASN A 225 9.36 -13.19 -13.21
C ASN A 225 8.47 -12.31 -14.12
N PRO A 226 8.74 -12.24 -15.44
CA PRO A 226 8.13 -11.25 -16.34
C PRO A 226 6.62 -11.44 -16.58
N GLU A 227 6.10 -12.65 -16.35
CA GLU A 227 4.68 -12.98 -16.58
C GLU A 227 3.80 -12.74 -15.33
N THR A 228 4.40 -12.31 -14.22
CA THR A 228 3.69 -12.03 -12.97
C THR A 228 3.17 -10.58 -12.92
N GLN A 229 2.02 -10.39 -12.26
CA GLN A 229 1.60 -9.08 -11.76
C GLN A 229 1.90 -8.97 -10.26
N ILE A 230 2.40 -7.81 -9.83
CA ILE A 230 2.66 -7.54 -8.42
C ILE A 230 1.54 -6.68 -7.83
N LEU A 231 0.96 -7.14 -6.72
CA LEU A 231 0.18 -6.30 -5.81
C LEU A 231 1.10 -5.81 -4.69
N HIS A 232 1.38 -4.51 -4.63
CA HIS A 232 2.20 -3.93 -3.57
C HIS A 232 1.34 -3.12 -2.59
N ILE A 233 1.47 -3.41 -1.29
CA ILE A 233 0.82 -2.65 -0.22
C ILE A 233 1.86 -1.80 0.51
N ALA A 234 1.56 -0.53 0.71
CA ALA A 234 2.40 0.39 1.47
C ALA A 234 1.58 1.58 2.00
N GLY A 235 2.14 2.30 2.97
CA GLY A 235 1.57 3.49 3.56
C GLY A 235 1.21 4.52 2.49
N LYS A 236 0.04 5.15 2.66
CA LYS A 236 -0.55 6.07 1.67
C LYS A 236 0.44 7.06 1.09
N PHE A 237 1.31 7.66 1.92
CA PHE A 237 2.26 8.68 1.50
C PHE A 237 3.28 8.18 0.46
N HIS A 238 3.68 6.89 0.53
CA HIS A 238 4.58 6.25 -0.43
C HIS A 238 3.93 6.05 -1.81
N ILE A 239 2.60 6.00 -1.87
CA ILE A 239 1.84 5.53 -3.02
C ILE A 239 1.05 6.65 -3.71
N GLU A 240 0.44 7.54 -2.94
CA GLU A 240 -0.52 8.52 -3.43
C GLU A 240 0.05 9.49 -4.46
N ASP A 241 -0.79 9.89 -5.43
CA ASP A 241 -0.44 10.75 -6.56
C ASP A 241 0.68 10.18 -7.46
N GLY A 242 1.13 8.95 -7.20
CA GLY A 242 2.21 8.30 -7.93
C GLY A 242 3.60 8.92 -7.73
N LEU A 243 3.80 9.70 -6.67
CA LEU A 243 4.99 10.54 -6.49
C LEU A 243 6.19 9.84 -5.83
N GLY A 244 5.96 8.83 -4.99
CA GLY A 244 7.01 8.07 -4.30
C GLY A 244 7.41 6.80 -5.05
N THR A 245 6.93 5.65 -4.56
CA THR A 245 7.30 4.32 -5.06
C THR A 245 7.03 4.15 -6.57
N LYS A 246 5.88 4.61 -7.09
CA LYS A 246 5.58 4.57 -8.54
C LYS A 246 6.62 5.32 -9.38
N ALA A 247 7.02 6.52 -8.95
CA ALA A 247 8.00 7.32 -9.67
C ALA A 247 9.35 6.60 -9.74
N SER A 248 9.78 5.96 -8.63
CA SER A 248 11.00 5.15 -8.63
C SER A 248 10.88 3.90 -9.53
N ILE A 249 9.75 3.19 -9.50
CA ILE A 249 9.51 2.04 -10.41
C ILE A 249 9.68 2.48 -11.86
N LEU A 250 9.01 3.56 -12.28
CA LEU A 250 9.04 4.04 -13.66
C LEU A 250 10.41 4.62 -14.06
N ARG A 251 11.16 5.18 -13.12
CA ARG A 251 12.54 5.61 -13.36
C ARG A 251 13.47 4.43 -13.66
N ARG A 252 13.24 3.29 -13.01
CA ARG A 252 14.02 2.05 -13.19
C ARG A 252 13.57 1.26 -14.41
N ASN A 253 12.26 1.24 -14.67
CA ASN A 253 11.69 0.62 -15.85
C ASN A 253 10.46 1.41 -16.35
N PRO A 254 10.64 2.28 -17.37
CA PRO A 254 9.57 3.14 -17.86
C PRO A 254 8.50 2.41 -18.69
N THR A 255 8.70 1.12 -19.02
CA THR A 255 7.72 0.35 -19.81
C THR A 255 6.64 -0.30 -18.96
N LEU A 256 6.84 -0.35 -17.62
CA LEU A 256 5.88 -0.99 -16.72
C LEU A 256 4.58 -0.20 -16.62
N LYS A 257 3.45 -0.92 -16.67
CA LYS A 257 2.12 -0.38 -16.40
C LYS A 257 1.87 -0.41 -14.89
N VAL A 258 1.94 0.77 -14.27
CA VAL A 258 1.77 0.92 -12.81
C VAL A 258 0.47 1.65 -12.46
N VAL A 259 -0.43 0.94 -11.79
CA VAL A 259 -1.70 1.47 -11.26
C VAL A 259 -1.54 1.86 -9.80
N VAL A 260 -2.25 2.92 -9.39
CA VAL A 260 -2.28 3.42 -8.01
C VAL A 260 -3.72 3.41 -7.51
N ILE A 261 -3.93 2.89 -6.30
CA ILE A 261 -5.17 2.93 -5.55
C ILE A 261 -4.90 3.64 -4.22
N THR A 262 -5.54 4.78 -4.00
CA THR A 262 -5.29 5.65 -2.84
C THR A 262 -6.52 5.72 -1.94
N PRO A 263 -6.38 5.46 -0.61
CA PRO A 263 -7.49 5.59 0.31
C PRO A 263 -7.86 7.05 0.54
N VAL A 264 -9.16 7.33 0.54
CA VAL A 264 -9.74 8.67 0.72
C VAL A 264 -10.99 8.61 1.58
N THR A 265 -11.34 9.72 2.22
CA THR A 265 -12.60 9.85 2.96
C THR A 265 -13.74 10.27 2.04
N LYS A 266 -13.42 11.04 0.99
CA LYS A 266 -14.36 11.53 -0.01
C LYS A 266 -13.73 11.39 -1.40
N PRO A 267 -14.27 10.53 -2.27
CA PRO A 267 -13.81 10.43 -3.65
C PRO A 267 -14.13 11.71 -4.41
N THR A 268 -13.30 12.02 -5.41
CA THR A 268 -13.38 13.23 -6.22
C THR A 268 -13.18 12.87 -7.69
N GLN A 269 -13.80 13.60 -8.60
CA GLN A 269 -13.57 13.37 -10.03
C GLN A 269 -12.19 13.89 -10.48
N ALA A 270 -11.76 13.43 -11.66
CA ALA A 270 -10.56 13.89 -12.36
C ALA A 270 -9.25 13.69 -11.58
N LYS A 271 -9.12 12.54 -10.91
CA LYS A 271 -7.84 12.09 -10.35
C LYS A 271 -7.08 11.25 -11.37
N ALA A 272 -5.77 11.07 -11.16
CA ALA A 272 -4.97 10.09 -11.89
C ALA A 272 -5.11 8.68 -11.29
N ASP A 273 -5.30 8.61 -9.97
CA ASP A 273 -5.37 7.38 -9.19
C ASP A 273 -6.80 6.84 -9.13
N TYR A 274 -6.91 5.53 -8.92
CA TYR A 274 -8.12 4.94 -8.34
C TYR A 274 -8.24 5.39 -6.89
N GLN A 275 -9.47 5.50 -6.41
CA GLN A 275 -9.74 5.94 -5.05
C GLN A 275 -10.47 4.87 -4.27
N LEU A 276 -9.99 4.56 -3.07
CA LEU A 276 -10.66 3.66 -2.13
C LEU A 276 -11.35 4.51 -1.07
N ALA A 277 -12.66 4.71 -1.20
CA ALA A 277 -13.42 5.43 -0.19
C ALA A 277 -13.58 4.54 1.04
N VAL A 278 -13.16 5.04 2.20
CA VAL A 278 -13.32 4.42 3.52
C VAL A 278 -13.68 5.48 4.55
N LEU A 279 -14.03 5.09 5.77
CA LEU A 279 -14.30 6.05 6.85
C LEU A 279 -13.03 6.83 7.22
N GLU A 280 -13.23 8.08 7.65
CA GLU A 280 -12.13 8.90 8.14
C GLU A 280 -11.60 8.35 9.47
N PRO A 281 -10.28 8.14 9.62
CA PRO A 281 -9.71 7.80 10.92
C PRO A 281 -10.03 8.90 11.96
N PRO A 282 -10.23 8.53 13.23
CA PRO A 282 -10.46 9.52 14.28
C PRO A 282 -9.33 10.56 14.35
N VAL A 283 -9.68 11.80 14.68
CA VAL A 283 -8.71 12.87 14.92
C VAL A 283 -7.75 12.43 16.04
N ARG A 284 -6.47 12.26 15.71
CA ARG A 284 -5.47 11.75 16.65
C ARG A 284 -5.26 12.65 17.87
N PHE A 285 -5.27 13.97 17.67
CA PHE A 285 -5.05 14.93 18.76
C PHE A 285 -5.95 16.14 18.58
N VAL A 286 -6.90 16.33 19.50
CA VAL A 286 -7.72 17.55 19.57
C VAL A 286 -6.95 18.66 20.31
N GLN A 287 -6.25 18.30 21.39
CA GLN A 287 -5.49 19.24 22.21
C GLN A 287 -4.00 19.26 21.83
N ARG A 288 -3.44 20.47 21.71
CA ARG A 288 -2.01 20.67 21.36
C ARG A 288 -1.06 20.00 22.37
N ASP A 289 -1.37 20.07 23.66
CA ASP A 289 -0.49 19.52 24.71
C ASP A 289 -0.40 17.99 24.61
N ASN A 290 -1.50 17.31 24.29
CA ASN A 290 -1.48 15.87 24.06
C ASN A 290 -0.65 15.51 22.82
N ARG A 291 -0.72 16.33 21.76
CA ARG A 291 0.14 16.18 20.58
C ARG A 291 1.62 16.32 20.94
N LEU A 292 1.97 17.35 21.71
CA LEU A 292 3.36 17.61 22.14
C LEU A 292 3.90 16.49 23.04
N LYS A 293 3.09 16.02 24.00
CA LYS A 293 3.44 14.86 24.85
C LYS A 293 3.69 13.60 24.04
N ALA A 294 2.85 13.32 23.04
CA ALA A 294 3.04 12.18 22.15
C ALA A 294 4.32 12.29 21.32
N ILE A 295 4.61 13.47 20.76
CA ILE A 295 5.86 13.72 20.01
C ILE A 295 7.08 13.50 20.91
N HIS A 296 7.06 14.02 22.14
CA HIS A 296 8.16 13.84 23.10
C HIS A 296 8.39 12.37 23.49
N ALA A 297 7.31 11.59 23.64
CA ALA A 297 7.44 10.15 23.90
C ALA A 297 8.07 9.38 22.71
N LEU A 298 7.92 9.88 21.48
CA LEU A 298 8.55 9.29 20.30
C LEU A 298 10.04 9.61 20.20
N THR A 299 10.48 10.79 20.67
CA THR A 299 11.90 11.17 20.62
C THR A 299 12.80 10.35 21.56
N GLN A 300 12.22 9.68 22.56
CA GLN A 300 12.95 8.80 23.49
C GLN A 300 13.02 7.33 23.03
N ARG A 301 12.45 7.01 21.85
CA ARG A 301 12.45 5.64 21.34
C ARG A 301 13.74 5.36 20.56
N ASN A 302 14.37 4.24 20.88
CA ASN A 302 15.58 3.72 20.20
C ASN A 302 16.83 4.59 20.42
N ASP A 303 16.98 5.18 21.61
CA ASP A 303 18.20 5.92 21.99
C ASP A 303 19.44 5.01 22.06
N ASP A 304 19.23 3.70 22.10
CA ASP A 304 20.23 2.63 22.05
C ASP A 304 20.66 2.22 20.64
N LEU A 305 19.97 2.69 19.58
CA LEU A 305 20.39 2.39 18.20
C LEU A 305 21.73 3.05 17.89
N ILE A 306 22.75 2.23 17.63
CA ILE A 306 24.07 2.66 17.19
C ILE A 306 24.13 2.64 15.66
N CYS A 307 24.50 3.77 15.07
CA CYS A 307 24.79 3.88 13.65
C CYS A 307 26.29 3.66 13.44
N GLU A 308 26.66 2.39 13.29
CA GLU A 308 28.02 1.94 12.99
C GLU A 308 28.57 2.59 11.70
#